data_AF-C6Q2A6-F1
#
_entry.id   AF-C6Q2A6-F1
#
_cell.length_a   1.000
_cell.length_b   1.000
_cell.length_c   1.000
_cell.angle_alpha   90.00
_cell.angle_beta   90.00
_cell.angle_gamma   90.00
#
_symmetry.space_group_name_H-M   'P 1'
#
loop_
_entity.id
_entity.type
_entity.pdbx_description
1 polymer ?
#
loop_
_entity_poly.entity_id
_entity_poly.type
_entity_poly.pdbx_seq_one_letter_code
_entity_poly.pdbx_strand_id
1 'polypeptide(L)'
;MVLCPAKVKIKNDKIRKYNQIDHYVELFDEMLTKLPRNKVINILDCGCGKSYLSFVLNYYLTEVKKVKCHFIGLDYKESVIETY
;
A
#
# COMPACT_ATOMS: atom_id res chain seq x y z
N MET A 1 -2.01 9.53 -7.58
CA MET A 1 -3.11 8.56 -7.77
C MET A 1 -4.26 9.10 -6.95
N VAL A 2 -5.36 9.57 -7.55
CA VAL A 2 -6.44 10.15 -6.75
C VAL A 2 -7.42 9.04 -6.41
N LEU A 3 -7.32 8.45 -5.21
CA LEU A 3 -8.28 7.45 -4.71
C LEU A 3 -9.67 8.06 -4.42
N CYS A 4 -9.80 9.39 -4.51
CA CYS A 4 -11.06 10.11 -4.39
C CYS A 4 -11.52 10.67 -5.76
N PRO A 5 -12.43 9.99 -6.48
CA PRO A 5 -13.00 10.57 -7.69
C PRO A 5 -13.71 11.89 -7.33
N ALA A 6 -13.39 12.97 -8.05
CA ALA A 6 -13.88 14.33 -7.82
C ALA A 6 -15.43 14.49 -7.81
N LYS A 7 -16.19 13.42 -8.06
CA LYS A 7 -17.67 13.38 -8.08
C LYS A 7 -18.33 12.77 -6.84
N VAL A 8 -17.58 12.24 -5.87
CA VAL A 8 -18.18 11.68 -4.64
C VAL A 8 -18.06 12.70 -3.52
N LYS A 9 -19.20 13.19 -2.99
CA LYS A 9 -19.23 14.02 -1.78
C LYS A 9 -18.89 13.15 -0.56
N ILE A 10 -17.60 13.05 -0.27
CA ILE A 10 -17.06 12.33 0.89
C ILE A 10 -17.02 13.28 2.10
N LYS A 11 -17.44 12.81 3.29
CA LYS A 11 -17.33 13.58 4.54
C LYS A 11 -15.88 14.02 4.79
N ASN A 12 -15.68 15.23 5.33
CA ASN A 12 -14.37 15.86 5.49
C ASN A 12 -13.34 14.97 6.25
N ASP A 13 -13.79 14.20 7.25
CA ASP A 13 -12.92 13.29 8.01
C ASP A 13 -12.35 12.13 7.18
N LYS A 14 -13.11 11.69 6.17
CA LYS A 14 -12.67 10.64 5.26
C LYS A 14 -11.67 11.19 4.23
N ILE A 15 -11.82 12.45 3.81
CA ILE A 15 -10.87 13.13 2.90
C ILE A 15 -9.47 13.14 3.51
N ARG A 16 -9.34 13.46 4.80
CA ARG A 16 -8.04 13.45 5.50
C ARG A 16 -7.37 12.07 5.45
N LYS A 17 -8.13 10.99 5.62
CA LYS A 17 -7.59 9.62 5.54
C LYS A 17 -7.13 9.27 4.13
N TYR A 18 -7.87 9.67 3.09
CA TYR A 18 -7.43 9.46 1.72
C TYR A 18 -6.13 10.20 1.42
N ASN A 19 -6.01 11.46 1.83
CA ASN A 19 -4.79 12.23 1.63
C ASN A 19 -3.58 11.60 2.33
N GLN A 20 -3.77 10.99 3.51
CA GLN A 20 -2.69 10.28 4.20
C GLN A 20 -2.21 9.06 3.42
N ILE A 21 -3.14 8.32 2.81
CA ILE A 21 -2.82 7.14 1.99
C ILE A 21 -2.13 7.57 0.70
N ASP A 22 -2.60 8.64 0.05
CA ASP A 22 -2.00 9.16 -1.18
C ASP A 22 -0.57 9.62 -0.90
N HIS A 23 -0.35 10.38 0.17
CA HIS A 23 1.00 10.81 0.57
C HIS A 23 1.92 9.64 0.92
N TYR A 24 1.39 8.59 1.57
CA TYR A 24 2.14 7.36 1.81
C TYR A 24 2.62 6.74 0.49
N VAL A 25 1.75 6.59 -0.51
CA VAL A 25 2.13 6.03 -1.82
C VAL A 25 3.15 6.92 -2.54
N GLU A 26 2.98 8.24 -2.49
CA GLU A 26 3.92 9.20 -3.09
C GLU A 26 5.33 9.07 -2.51
N LEU A 27 5.44 8.82 -1.20
CA LEU A 27 6.73 8.65 -0.52
C LEU A 27 7.53 7.47 -1.08
N PHE A 28 6.86 6.41 -1.52
CA PHE A 28 7.52 5.26 -2.13
C PHE A 28 7.75 5.43 -3.63
N ASP A 29 7.03 6.31 -4.32
CA ASP A 29 6.99 6.32 -5.79
C ASP A 29 8.38 6.41 -6.42
N GLU A 30 9.23 7.33 -5.91
CA GLU A 30 10.59 7.48 -6.41
C GLU A 30 11.42 6.19 -6.25
N MET A 31 11.35 5.54 -5.09
CA MET A 31 12.05 4.27 -4.85
C MET A 31 11.50 3.17 -5.77
N LEU A 32 10.18 3.10 -5.94
CA LEU A 32 9.53 2.08 -6.75
C LEU A 32 9.88 2.19 -8.23
N THR A 33 10.10 3.41 -8.76
CA THR A 33 10.53 3.58 -10.16
C THR A 33 11.89 2.98 -10.47
N LYS A 34 12.77 2.83 -9.45
CA LYS A 34 14.11 2.25 -9.57
C LYS A 34 14.11 0.73 -9.50
N LEU A 35 12.97 0.10 -9.21
CA LEU A 35 12.88 -1.34 -9.05
C LEU A 35 12.93 -2.10 -10.39
N PRO A 36 13.52 -3.31 -10.41
CA PRO A 36 13.57 -4.13 -11.61
C PRO A 36 12.17 -4.58 -12.03
N ARG A 37 11.82 -4.32 -13.29
CA ARG A 37 10.48 -4.65 -13.84
C ARG A 37 10.36 -6.07 -14.37
N ASN A 38 11.48 -6.76 -14.59
CA ASN A 38 11.53 -8.10 -15.17
C ASN A 38 11.57 -9.23 -14.13
N LYS A 39 11.37 -8.91 -12.85
CA LYS A 39 11.40 -9.88 -11.73
C LYS A 39 10.21 -9.66 -10.81
N VAL A 40 9.85 -10.70 -10.06
CA VAL A 40 8.93 -10.58 -8.94
C VAL A 40 9.70 -10.02 -7.76
N ILE A 41 9.18 -8.96 -7.15
CA ILE A 41 9.80 -8.28 -6.01
C ILE A 41 9.20 -8.82 -4.72
N ASN A 42 10.05 -9.26 -3.79
CA ASN A 42 9.60 -9.64 -2.46
C ASN A 42 9.69 -8.42 -1.54
N ILE A 43 8.56 -8.06 -0.93
CA ILE A 43 8.44 -6.92 -0.02
C ILE A 43 8.15 -7.47 1.37
N LEU A 44 8.99 -7.08 2.33
CA LEU A 44 8.84 -7.42 3.74
C LEU A 44 8.22 -6.23 4.48
N ASP A 45 7.04 -6.43 5.06
CA ASP A 45 6.35 -5.41 5.85
C ASP A 45 6.49 -5.74 7.34
N CYS A 46 7.42 -5.05 8.00
CA CYS A 46 7.70 -5.23 9.42
C CYS A 46 6.77 -4.35 10.26
N GLY A 47 5.91 -4.98 11.06
CA GLY A 47 4.82 -4.32 11.78
C GLY A 47 3.56 -4.16 10.93
N CYS A 48 3.20 -5.21 10.18
CA CYS A 48 2.13 -5.14 9.19
C CYS A 48 0.74 -4.87 9.81
N GLY A 49 0.53 -5.14 11.10
CA GLY A 49 -0.77 -5.00 11.73
C GLY A 49 -1.85 -5.73 10.91
N LYS A 50 -2.96 -5.07 10.61
CA LYS A 50 -4.02 -5.64 9.76
C LYS A 50 -3.75 -5.53 8.24
N SER A 51 -2.51 -5.23 7.84
CA SER A 51 -2.02 -5.16 6.45
C SER A 51 -2.75 -4.19 5.52
N TYR A 52 -3.40 -3.15 6.05
CA TYR A 52 -4.14 -2.20 5.22
C TYR A 52 -3.24 -1.42 4.24
N LEU A 53 -2.10 -0.91 4.72
CA LEU A 53 -1.16 -0.16 3.87
C LEU A 53 -0.44 -1.08 2.88
N SER A 54 -0.10 -2.30 3.29
CA SER A 54 0.48 -3.32 2.42
C SER A 54 -0.47 -3.68 1.27
N PHE A 55 -1.78 -3.79 1.55
CA PHE A 55 -2.79 -3.98 0.51
C PHE A 55 -2.84 -2.82 -0.49
N VAL A 56 -2.85 -1.57 -0.01
CA VAL A 56 -2.84 -0.39 -0.88
C VAL A 56 -1.58 -0.35 -1.74
N LEU A 57 -0.41 -0.62 -1.15
CA LEU A 57 0.86 -0.62 -1.87
C LEU A 57 0.95 -1.76 -2.88
N ASN A 58 0.42 -2.94 -2.54
CA ASN A 58 0.29 -4.07 -3.46
C ASN A 58 -0.54 -3.68 -4.68
N TYR A 59 -1.74 -3.12 -4.48
CA TYR A 59 -2.59 -2.63 -5.57
C TYR A 59 -1.87 -1.59 -6.42
N TYR A 60 -1.19 -0.62 -5.81
CA TYR A 60 -0.45 0.40 -6.54
C TYR A 60 0.64 -0.22 -7.42
N LEU A 61 1.41 -1.17 -6.89
CA LEU A 61 2.47 -1.84 -7.63
C LEU A 61 1.94 -2.70 -8.77
N THR A 62 0.94 -3.54 -8.49
CA THR A 62 0.44 -4.50 -9.48
C THR A 62 -0.47 -3.83 -10.51
N GLU A 63 -1.38 -2.97 -10.09
CA GLU A 63 -2.39 -2.40 -10.98
C GLU A 63 -1.95 -1.12 -11.66
N VAL A 64 -1.27 -0.23 -10.93
CA VAL A 64 -0.87 1.08 -11.48
C VAL A 64 0.51 1.01 -12.12
N LYS A 65 1.51 0.44 -11.42
CA LYS A 65 2.89 0.38 -11.92
C LYS A 65 3.20 -0.85 -12.77
N LYS A 66 2.30 -1.85 -12.78
CA LYS A 66 2.48 -3.13 -13.49
C LYS A 66 3.77 -3.86 -13.09
N VAL A 67 4.11 -3.78 -11.81
CA VAL A 67 5.24 -4.47 -11.17
C VAL A 67 4.71 -5.68 -10.41
N LYS A 68 5.25 -6.86 -10.70
CA LYS A 68 4.90 -8.08 -9.96
C LYS A 68 5.60 -8.07 -8.61
N CYS A 69 4.86 -8.29 -7.54
CA CYS A 69 5.41 -8.35 -6.20
C CYS A 69 4.72 -9.41 -5.34
N HIS A 70 5.40 -9.82 -4.29
CA HIS A 70 4.92 -10.71 -3.25
C HIS A 70 5.19 -10.05 -1.89
N PHE A 71 4.16 -9.95 -1.05
CA PHE A 71 4.26 -9.33 0.26
C PHE A 71 4.35 -10.40 1.35
N ILE A 72 5.26 -10.17 2.29
CA ILE A 72 5.43 -10.97 3.51
C ILE A 72 5.21 -10.02 4.68
N GLY A 73 4.17 -10.25 5.46
CA GLY A 73 3.90 -9.48 6.68
C GLY A 73 4.58 -10.12 7.88
N LEU A 74 5.23 -9.31 8.71
CA LEU A 74 5.73 -9.71 10.01
C LEU A 74 5.11 -8.80 11.07
N ASP A 75 4.64 -9.37 12.18
CA ASP A 75 4.25 -8.62 13.36
C ASP A 75 4.71 -9.36 14.62
N TYR A 76 4.94 -8.64 15.70
CA TYR A 76 5.31 -9.26 16.98
C TYR A 76 4.07 -9.64 17.80
N LYS A 77 2.92 -9.05 17.50
CA LYS A 77 1.67 -9.33 18.22
C LYS A 77 1.05 -10.60 17.68
N GLU A 78 1.01 -11.62 18.52
CA GLU A 78 0.38 -12.90 18.21
C GLU A 78 -1.08 -12.72 17.74
N SER A 79 -1.85 -11.85 18.39
CA SER A 79 -3.24 -11.56 17.98
C SER A 79 -3.40 -10.98 16.58
N VAL A 80 -2.34 -10.36 16.02
CA VAL A 80 -2.31 -9.93 14.62
C VAL A 80 -2.00 -11.13 13.73
N ILE A 81 -1.03 -11.94 14.12
CA ILE A 81 -0.58 -13.13 13.36
C ILE A 81 -1.71 -14.18 13.27
N GLU A 82 -2.44 -14.44 14.35
CA GLU A 82 -3.56 -15.38 14.40
C GLU A 82 -4.75 -15.01 13.51
N THR A 83 -4.76 -13.79 12.94
CA THR A 83 -5.82 -13.35 12.02
C THR A 83 -5.57 -13.81 10.57
N TYR A 84 -4.41 -14.42 10.28
CA TYR A 84 -4.01 -14.94 8.97
C TYR A 84 -4.10 -16.46 8.90
#